data_AF-A0A945XE49-F1
#
_entry.id   AF-A0A945XE49-F1
#
_cell.length_a   1.000
_cell.length_b   1.000
_cell.length_c   1.000
_cell.angle_alpha   90.00
_cell.angle_beta   90.00
_cell.angle_gamma   90.00
#
_symmetry.space_group_name_H-M   'P 1'
#
loop_
_entity.id
_entity.type
_entity.pdbx_description
1 polymer ?
#
loop_
_entity_poly.entity_id
_entity_poly.type
_entity_poly.pdbx_seq_one_letter_code
_entity_poly.pdbx_strand_id
1 'polypeptide(L)' 'LTEVHAAVEGDVTFPAFERAGWTETSRERHSASEKDDHDHSFVVFDRVKSV' A
#
# COMPACT_ATOMS: atom_id res chain seq x y z
N LEU A 1 3.00 1.89 -3.76
CA LEU A 1 2.35 2.09 -2.45
C LEU A 1 3.02 1.17 -1.45
N THR A 2 3.36 1.69 -0.27
CA THR A 2 3.74 0.83 0.86
C THR A 2 2.57 0.77 1.81
N GLU A 3 2.00 -0.43 1.98
CA GLU A 3 0.92 -0.67 2.94
C GLU A 3 1.55 -1.18 4.24
N VAL A 4 1.56 -0.35 5.28
CA VAL A 4 2.01 -0.76 6.63
C VAL A 4 0.80 -1.28 7.39
N HIS A 5 0.89 -2.50 7.93
CA HIS A 5 -0.24 -3.21 8.56
C HIS A 5 -0.26 -2.90 10.06
N ALA A 6 -0.39 -1.61 10.36
CA ALA A 6 -0.45 -1.09 11.72
C ALA A 6 -1.65 -0.13 11.85
N ALA A 7 -2.28 -0.14 13.02
CA ALA A 7 -3.25 0.88 13.39
C ALA A 7 -2.52 1.98 14.17
N VAL A 8 -2.45 3.18 13.59
CA VAL A 8 -1.75 4.33 14.18
C VAL A 8 -2.67 5.51 14.32
N GLU A 9 -2.46 6.30 15.37
CA GLU A 9 -3.13 7.60 15.53
C GLU A 9 -2.45 8.64 14.62
N GLY A 10 -3.26 9.48 13.98
CA GLY A 10 -2.77 10.51 13.08
C GLY A 10 -3.86 11.50 12.68
N ASP A 11 -3.44 12.67 12.24
CA ASP A 11 -4.26 13.80 11.82
C ASP A 11 -4.24 14.04 10.30
N VAL A 12 -3.39 13.30 9.58
CA VAL A 12 -3.23 13.37 8.12
C VAL A 12 -3.42 11.99 7.49
N THR A 13 -4.22 11.95 6.42
CA THR A 13 -4.50 10.72 5.66
C THR A 13 -4.04 10.83 4.22
N PHE A 14 -3.57 9.72 3.65
CA PHE A 14 -3.41 9.62 2.20
C PHE A 14 -4.79 9.76 1.52
N PRO A 15 -4.91 10.51 0.40
CA PRO A 15 -6.19 10.67 -0.28
C PRO A 15 -6.79 9.33 -0.70
N ALA A 16 -8.10 9.18 -0.55
CA ALA A 16 -8.80 8.04 -1.11
C ALA A 16 -8.62 8.05 -2.65
N PHE A 17 -8.30 6.89 -3.21
CA PHE A 17 -8.21 6.70 -4.65
C PHE A 17 -9.15 5.58 -5.10
N GLU A 18 -9.82 5.79 -6.24
CA GLU A 18 -10.72 4.78 -6.78
C GLU A 18 -9.95 3.57 -7.29
N ARG A 19 -10.16 2.41 -6.66
CA ARG A 19 -9.49 1.15 -7.04
C ARG A 19 -9.80 0.72 -8.47
N ALA A 20 -10.94 1.12 -9.03
CA ALA A 20 -11.31 0.83 -10.42
C ALA A 20 -10.35 1.47 -11.45
N GLY A 21 -9.63 2.55 -11.08
CA GLY A 21 -8.67 3.22 -11.95
C GLY A 21 -7.27 2.61 -11.94
N TRP A 22 -7.03 1.55 -11.17
CA TRP A 22 -5.71 0.98 -10.94
C TRP A 22 -5.73 -0.54 -11.00
N THR A 23 -4.67 -1.11 -11.57
CA THR A 23 -4.41 -2.55 -11.56
C THR A 23 -3.18 -2.81 -10.70
N GLU A 24 -3.30 -3.66 -9.69
CA GLU A 24 -2.14 -4.16 -8.94
C GLU A 24 -1.31 -5.05 -9.87
N THR A 25 -0.05 -4.70 -10.08
CA THR A 25 0.88 -5.44 -10.96
C THR A 25 1.93 -6.21 -10.19
N SER A 26 2.19 -5.82 -8.94
CA SER A 26 3.10 -6.54 -8.05
C SER A 26 2.74 -6.30 -6.59
N ARG A 27 2.95 -7.33 -5.76
CA ARG A 27 2.86 -7.26 -4.32
C ARG A 27 3.93 -8.14 -3.68
N GLU A 28 4.71 -7.54 -2.80
CA GLU A 28 5.70 -8.24 -1.98
C GLU A 28 5.40 -8.01 -0.50
N ARG A 29 5.24 -9.10 0.25
CA ARG A 29 4.88 -9.08 1.68
C ARG A 29 6.14 -9.29 2.53
N HIS A 30 6.31 -8.42 3.51
CA HIS A 30 7.36 -8.51 4.52
C HIS A 30 6.73 -8.58 5.91
N SER A 31 7.17 -9.58 6.70
CA SER A 31 6.81 -9.66 8.11
C SER A 31 7.69 -8.72 8.93
N ALA A 32 7.20 -8.28 10.08
CA ALA A 32 7.98 -7.55 11.06
C ALA A 32 9.25 -8.33 11.44
N SER A 33 10.34 -7.59 11.64
CA SER A 33 11.66 -8.13 12.00
C SER A 33 12.40 -7.16 12.92
N GLU A 34 13.60 -7.52 13.37
CA GLU A 34 14.44 -6.61 14.18
C GLU A 34 14.74 -5.26 13.49
N LYS A 35 14.59 -5.17 12.17
CA LYS A 35 14.78 -3.93 11.40
C LYS A 35 13.48 -3.18 11.09
N ASP A 36 12.34 -3.83 11.25
CA ASP A 36 11.03 -3.33 10.82
C ASP A 36 9.96 -3.71 11.85
N ASP A 37 9.45 -2.74 12.63
CA ASP A 37 8.54 -3.00 13.76
C ASP A 37 7.16 -3.55 13.34
N HIS A 38 6.79 -3.42 12.07
CA HIS A 38 5.46 -3.78 11.56
C HIS A 38 5.54 -4.54 10.24
N ASP A 39 4.62 -5.49 10.06
CA ASP A 39 4.44 -6.12 8.77
C ASP A 39 4.07 -5.06 7.73
N HIS A 40 4.66 -5.13 6.55
CA HIS A 40 4.37 -4.21 5.46
C HIS A 40 4.31 -4.92 4.11
N SER A 41 3.69 -4.27 3.13
CA SER A 41 3.65 -4.76 1.76
C SER A 41 4.12 -3.66 0.81
N PHE A 42 5.04 -3.99 -0.09
CA PHE A 42 5.31 -3.16 -1.25
C PHE A 42 4.34 -3.55 -2.36
N VAL A 43 3.51 -2.60 -2.78
CA VAL A 43 2.48 -2.81 -3.81
C VAL A 43 2.71 -1.85 -4.95
N VAL A 44 2.79 -2.37 -6.17
CA VAL A 44 2.91 -1.58 -7.39
C VAL A 44 1.56 -1.60 -8.10
N PHE A 45 1.09 -0.41 -8.47
CA PHE A 45 -0.14 -0.24 -9.22
C PHE A 45 0.17 0.48 -10.54
N ASP A 46 -0.41 -0.02 -11.63
CA ASP A 46 -0.46 0.67 -12.91
C ASP A 46 -1.85 1.28 -13.10
N ARG A 47 -1.89 2.49 -13.67
CA ARG A 47 -3.17 3.15 -13.97
C ARG A 47 -3.85 2.44 -15.12
N VAL A 48 -5.11 2.09 -14.96
CA VAL A 48 -5.94 1.56 -16.05
C VAL A 48 -6.07 2.65 -17.11
N LYS A 49 -5.63 2.36 -18.33
CA LYS A 49 -5.88 3.24 -19.46
C LYS A 49 -7.36 3.14 -19.81
N SER A 50 -8.08 4.26 -19.72
CA SER A 50 -9.39 4.37 -20.33
C SER A 50 -9.20 4.29 -21.85
N VAL A 51 -9.91 3.35 -22.48
CA VAL A 51 -10.07 3.26 -23.93
C VAL A 51 -11.00 4.36 -24.42
#